data_AF-X1EBQ0-F1
#
_entry.id   AF-X1EBQ0-F1
#
_cell.length_a   1.000
_cell.length_b   1.000
_cell.length_c   1.000
_cell.angle_alpha   90.00
_cell.angle_beta   90.00
_cell.angle_gamma   90.00
#
_symmetry.space_group_name_H-M   'P 1'
#
loop_
_entity.id
_entity.type
_entity.pdbx_description
1 polymer ?
#
loop_
_entity_poly.entity_id
_entity_poly.type
_entity_poly.pdbx_seq_one_letter_code
_entity_poly.pdbx_strand_id
1 'polypeptide(L)'
;DNYFEHIIEVGEMEKGEAKVFVKSVKDPKPFGVVEIKGGKVISIEEKPDKPKSNFIAVGIYVYDWSVFPIIESLEKSGRGELEITDVHNEYIRKGRLGYSILRGFWSDMGTPQSLLEASNFIKTKVESK
;
A
#
# COMPACT_ATOMS: atom_id res chain seq x y z
N ASP A 1 -7.03 3.23 11.13
CA ASP A 1 -7.10 1.76 10.98
C ASP A 1 -5.72 1.14 10.84
N ASN A 2 -4.70 1.84 10.34
CA ASN A 2 -3.34 1.29 10.25
C ASN A 2 -2.45 1.72 11.43
N TYR A 3 -1.59 0.82 11.91
CA TYR A 3 -0.48 1.13 12.80
C TYR A 3 0.86 0.93 12.08
N PHE A 4 1.77 1.89 12.22
CA PHE A 4 3.13 1.83 11.68
C PHE A 4 4.11 2.04 12.83
N GLU A 5 5.05 1.11 12.98
CA GLU A 5 6.02 1.17 14.07
C GLU A 5 6.98 2.38 13.96
N HIS A 6 7.33 2.73 12.73
CA HIS A 6 8.32 3.75 12.42
C HIS A 6 7.70 4.90 11.64
N ILE A 7 8.34 6.07 11.74
CA ILE A 7 8.04 7.22 10.90
C ILE A 7 8.29 6.83 9.44
N ILE A 8 7.38 7.25 8.57
CA ILE A 8 7.46 7.00 7.15
C ILE A 8 8.09 8.21 6.48
N GLU A 9 9.27 7.99 5.91
CA GLU A 9 9.97 9.00 5.12
C GLU A 9 9.59 8.85 3.65
N VAL A 10 9.01 9.92 3.10
CA VAL A 10 8.60 9.97 1.69
C VAL A 10 9.81 10.21 0.79
N GLY A 11 10.76 11.03 1.23
CA GLY A 11 11.86 11.53 0.40
C GLY A 11 11.38 12.59 -0.60
N GLU A 12 12.28 13.03 -1.48
CA GLU A 12 11.94 13.93 -2.57
C GLU A 12 11.12 13.20 -3.65
N MET A 13 10.22 13.93 -4.29
CA MET A 13 9.37 13.46 -5.39
C MET A 13 9.32 14.53 -6.47
N GLU A 14 9.38 14.11 -7.73
CA GLU A 14 9.17 15.00 -8.86
C GLU A 14 7.68 15.23 -9.13
N LYS A 15 7.38 16.30 -9.87
CA LYS A 15 6.02 16.57 -10.35
C LYS A 15 5.53 15.42 -11.23
N GLY A 16 4.32 14.94 -10.97
CA GLY A 16 3.69 13.83 -11.66
C GLY A 16 4.09 12.45 -11.12
N GLU A 17 4.83 12.38 -10.01
CA GLU A 17 5.17 11.13 -9.35
C GLU A 17 4.20 10.76 -8.24
N ALA A 18 4.10 9.46 -8.00
CA ALA A 18 3.38 8.89 -6.88
C ALA A 18 4.28 7.89 -6.14
N LYS A 19 4.00 7.68 -4.85
CA LYS A 19 4.75 6.74 -4.03
C LYS A 19 3.84 5.86 -3.20
N VAL A 20 4.06 4.56 -3.29
CA VAL A 20 3.40 3.55 -2.44
C VAL A 20 4.40 2.98 -1.44
N PHE A 21 3.90 2.56 -0.29
CA PHE A 21 4.70 1.82 0.67
C PHE A 21 4.32 0.35 0.60
N VAL A 22 5.32 -0.52 0.57
CA VAL A 22 5.10 -1.95 0.35
C VAL A 22 5.64 -2.77 1.50
N LYS A 23 4.90 -3.81 1.88
CA LYS A 23 5.32 -4.74 2.93
C LYS A 23 5.12 -6.17 2.46
N SER A 24 6.07 -7.06 2.79
CA SER A 24 5.87 -8.49 2.59
C SER A 24 5.01 -9.04 3.73
N VAL A 25 3.95 -9.78 3.39
CA VAL A 25 3.04 -10.44 4.33
C VAL A 25 2.89 -11.92 3.98
N LYS A 26 2.37 -12.72 4.91
CA LYS A 26 2.15 -14.16 4.69
C LYS A 26 0.90 -14.44 3.86
N ASP A 27 -0.17 -13.67 4.08
CA ASP A 27 -1.42 -13.78 3.32
C ASP A 27 -1.72 -12.43 2.65
N PRO A 28 -1.36 -12.27 1.36
CA PRO A 28 -1.52 -11.00 0.65
C PRO A 28 -2.90 -10.85 0.00
N LYS A 29 -3.73 -11.91 -0.03
CA LYS A 29 -5.03 -11.93 -0.73
C LYS A 29 -6.02 -10.84 -0.31
N PRO A 30 -6.07 -10.38 0.96
CA PRO A 30 -7.01 -9.34 1.35
C PRO A 30 -6.67 -7.93 0.84
N PHE A 31 -5.53 -7.74 0.17
CA PHE A 31 -4.94 -6.43 -0.12
C PHE A 31 -4.64 -6.21 -1.60
N GLY A 32 -4.21 -4.99 -1.94
CA GLY A 32 -3.57 -4.66 -3.21
C GLY A 32 -2.17 -5.30 -3.30
N VAL A 33 -2.04 -6.37 -4.07
CA VAL A 33 -0.79 -7.15 -4.22
C VAL A 33 0.10 -6.52 -5.26
N VAL A 34 1.34 -6.23 -4.88
CA VAL A 34 2.33 -5.52 -5.67
C VAL A 34 3.28 -6.50 -6.33
N GLU A 35 3.44 -6.43 -7.65
CA GLU A 35 4.49 -7.15 -8.36
C GLU A 35 5.69 -6.23 -8.58
N ILE A 36 6.88 -6.66 -8.13
CA ILE A 36 8.12 -5.90 -8.26
C ILE A 36 9.10 -6.71 -9.13
N LYS A 37 9.58 -6.11 -10.22
CA LYS A 37 10.56 -6.72 -11.11
C LYS A 37 11.62 -5.70 -11.51
N GLY A 38 12.89 -6.09 -11.42
CA GLY A 38 14.02 -5.20 -11.79
C GLY A 38 14.05 -3.89 -10.99
N GLY A 39 13.61 -3.91 -9.73
CA GLY A 39 13.57 -2.72 -8.86
C GLY A 39 12.46 -1.72 -9.19
N LYS A 40 11.43 -2.12 -9.95
CA LYS A 40 10.25 -1.29 -10.26
C LYS A 40 8.96 -2.05 -9.95
N VAL A 41 7.93 -1.32 -9.55
CA VAL A 41 6.57 -1.86 -9.51
C VAL A 41 6.05 -2.00 -10.93
N ILE A 42 5.60 -3.20 -11.30
CA ILE A 42 5.10 -3.48 -12.66
C ILE A 42 3.59 -3.71 -12.71
N SER A 43 2.95 -4.07 -11.59
CA SER A 43 1.49 -4.12 -11.48
C SER A 43 1.07 -4.13 -10.01
N ILE A 44 -0.16 -3.65 -9.74
CA ILE A 44 -0.84 -3.88 -8.46
C ILE A 44 -2.23 -4.47 -8.74
N GLU A 45 -2.57 -5.56 -8.08
CA GLU A 45 -3.87 -6.24 -8.23
C GLU A 45 -4.66 -6.16 -6.92
N GLU A 46 -5.88 -5.66 -6.96
CA GLU A 46 -6.76 -5.64 -5.79
C GLU A 46 -7.30 -7.04 -5.51
N LYS A 47 -7.00 -7.55 -4.31
CA LYS A 47 -7.54 -8.80 -3.77
C LYS A 47 -7.52 -10.00 -4.76
N PRO A 48 -6.35 -10.35 -5.33
CA PRO A 48 -6.29 -11.41 -6.32
C PRO A 48 -6.49 -12.79 -5.69
N ASP A 49 -7.25 -13.66 -6.36
CA ASP A 49 -7.40 -15.06 -5.96
C ASP A 49 -6.08 -15.82 -5.93
N LYS A 50 -5.17 -15.47 -6.85
CA LYS A 50 -3.82 -16.02 -7.00
C LYS A 50 -2.79 -14.88 -6.97
N PRO A 51 -2.31 -14.48 -5.78
CA PRO A 51 -1.33 -13.42 -5.63
C PRO A 51 -0.05 -13.70 -6.41
N LYS A 52 0.43 -12.71 -7.17
CA LYS A 52 1.69 -12.80 -7.92
C LYS A 52 2.93 -12.64 -7.05
N SER A 53 2.77 -12.10 -5.84
CA SER A 53 3.86 -11.93 -4.87
C SER A 53 3.28 -11.87 -3.44
N ASN A 54 4.18 -11.81 -2.46
CA ASN A 54 3.83 -11.58 -1.05
C ASN A 54 3.88 -10.10 -0.66
N PHE A 55 4.22 -9.19 -1.58
CA PHE A 55 4.24 -7.75 -1.33
C PHE A 55 2.84 -7.18 -1.49
N ILE A 56 2.44 -6.37 -0.52
CA ILE A 56 1.19 -5.60 -0.57
C ILE A 56 1.50 -4.11 -0.51
N ALA A 57 0.64 -3.29 -1.10
CA ALA A 57 0.63 -1.86 -0.87
C ALA A 57 -0.09 -1.62 0.46
N VAL A 58 0.61 -1.07 1.46
CA VAL A 58 -0.01 -0.70 2.74
C VAL A 58 -0.78 0.60 2.57
N GLY A 59 -1.71 0.88 3.49
CA GLY A 59 -2.65 2.02 3.44
C GLY A 59 -2.06 3.42 3.59
N ILE A 60 -0.90 3.69 2.97
CA ILE A 60 -0.26 5.00 2.86
C ILE A 60 0.23 5.18 1.43
N TYR A 61 -0.20 6.28 0.84
CA TYR A 61 0.06 6.63 -0.54
C TYR A 61 0.34 8.12 -0.62
N VAL A 62 1.31 8.52 -1.44
CA VAL A 62 1.65 9.92 -1.66
C VAL A 62 1.49 10.24 -3.14
N TYR A 63 0.81 11.34 -3.41
CA TYR A 63 0.52 11.84 -4.74
C TYR A 63 0.73 13.35 -4.79
N ASP A 64 1.08 13.86 -5.96
CA ASP A 64 0.88 15.27 -6.26
C ASP A 64 -0.52 15.53 -6.86
N TRP A 65 -0.78 16.77 -7.25
CA TRP A 65 -2.06 17.20 -7.84
C TRP A 65 -2.43 16.48 -9.15
N SER A 66 -1.49 15.78 -9.80
CA SER A 66 -1.79 15.04 -11.03
C SER A 66 -2.69 13.82 -10.80
N VAL A 67 -2.97 13.46 -9.54
CA VAL A 67 -3.90 12.39 -9.18
C VAL A 67 -5.36 12.72 -9.47
N PHE A 68 -5.77 14.00 -9.42
CA PHE A 68 -7.19 14.35 -9.55
C PHE A 68 -7.78 13.98 -10.91
N PRO A 69 -7.15 14.31 -12.06
CA PRO A 69 -7.63 13.86 -13.37
C PRO A 69 -7.67 12.33 -13.51
N ILE A 70 -6.78 11.61 -12.80
CA ILE A 70 -6.77 10.14 -12.81
C ILE A 70 -8.02 9.62 -12.10
N ILE A 71 -8.30 10.13 -10.90
CA ILE A 71 -9.48 9.75 -10.11
C ILE A 71 -10.77 10.02 -10.88
N GLU A 72 -10.88 11.17 -11.56
CA GLU A 72 -12.05 11.53 -12.38
C GLU A 72 -12.27 10.59 -13.57
N SER A 73 -11.22 9.91 -14.04
CA SER A 73 -11.28 8.98 -15.17
C SER A 73 -11.58 7.53 -14.79
N LEU A 74 -11.65 7.21 -13.49
CA LEU A 74 -11.83 5.84 -13.03
C LEU A 74 -13.25 5.33 -13.28
N GLU A 75 -13.33 4.06 -13.65
CA GLU A 75 -14.57 3.30 -13.72
C GLU A 75 -14.70 2.38 -12.51
N LYS A 76 -15.93 2.01 -12.17
CA LYS A 76 -16.18 1.06 -11.08
C LYS A 76 -15.63 -0.33 -11.45
N SER A 77 -14.94 -0.97 -10.51
CA SER A 77 -14.47 -2.34 -10.66
C SER A 77 -15.62 -3.33 -10.71
N GLY A 78 -15.32 -4.62 -10.93
CA GLY A 78 -16.29 -5.71 -10.81
C GLY A 78 -16.96 -5.80 -9.43
N ARG A 79 -16.41 -5.11 -8.41
CA ARG A 79 -16.97 -5.00 -7.05
C ARG A 79 -17.89 -3.78 -6.89
N GLY A 80 -18.00 -2.92 -7.90
CA GLY A 80 -18.78 -1.68 -7.85
C GLY A 80 -18.09 -0.52 -7.11
N GLU A 81 -16.81 -0.67 -6.80
CA GLU A 81 -15.97 0.31 -6.08
C GLU A 81 -15.03 1.03 -7.06
N LEU A 82 -14.64 2.28 -6.75
CA LEU A 82 -13.50 2.93 -7.40
C LEU A 82 -12.24 2.52 -6.63
N GLU A 83 -11.37 1.74 -7.26
CA GLU A 83 -10.26 1.09 -6.57
C GLU A 83 -9.01 1.99 -6.58
N ILE A 84 -8.35 2.11 -5.43
CA ILE A 84 -7.07 2.85 -5.36
C ILE A 84 -5.97 2.16 -6.18
N THR A 85 -6.07 0.85 -6.39
CA THR A 85 -5.16 0.08 -7.25
C THR A 85 -5.22 0.53 -8.71
N ASP A 86 -6.37 1.01 -9.20
CA ASP A 86 -6.49 1.57 -10.55
C ASP A 86 -5.73 2.90 -10.67
N VAL A 87 -5.76 3.74 -9.63
CA VAL A 87 -4.90 4.94 -9.55
C VAL A 87 -3.43 4.55 -9.61
N HIS A 88 -3.01 3.57 -8.80
CA HIS A 88 -1.62 3.11 -8.81
C HIS A 88 -1.20 2.58 -10.18
N ASN A 89 -2.05 1.76 -10.81
CA ASN A 89 -1.80 1.21 -12.14
C ASN A 89 -1.68 2.30 -13.20
N GLU A 90 -2.41 3.41 -13.07
CA GLU A 90 -2.21 4.57 -13.95
C GLU A 90 -0.81 5.20 -13.83
N TYR A 91 -0.31 5.38 -12.60
CA TYR A 91 1.06 5.85 -12.39
C TYR A 91 2.10 4.82 -12.85
N ILE A 92 1.83 3.52 -12.73
CA ILE A 92 2.69 2.45 -13.26
C ILE A 92 2.77 2.55 -14.78
N ARG A 93 1.63 2.70 -15.47
CA ARG A 93 1.59 2.88 -16.93
C ARG A 93 2.40 4.09 -17.40
N LYS A 94 2.40 5.17 -16.62
CA LYS A 94 3.19 6.39 -16.86
C LYS A 94 4.67 6.24 -16.50
N GLY A 95 5.08 5.15 -15.86
CA GLY A 95 6.44 4.97 -15.33
C GLY A 95 6.77 5.92 -14.18
N ARG A 96 5.75 6.35 -13.43
CA ARG A 96 5.81 7.39 -12.39
C ARG A 96 5.45 6.90 -10.99
N LEU A 97 5.24 5.60 -10.81
CA LEU A 97 5.02 5.00 -9.49
C LEU A 97 6.34 4.54 -8.87
N GLY A 98 6.79 5.24 -7.85
CA GLY A 98 7.85 4.81 -6.95
C GLY A 98 7.31 3.93 -5.80
N TYR A 99 8.20 3.21 -5.13
CA TYR A 99 7.86 2.49 -3.91
C TYR A 99 8.95 2.60 -2.84
N SER A 100 8.56 2.39 -1.59
CA SER A 100 9.47 2.18 -0.46
C SER A 100 9.09 0.91 0.31
N ILE A 101 10.09 0.10 0.68
CA ILE A 101 9.85 -1.04 1.57
C ILE A 101 9.59 -0.53 2.99
N LEU A 102 8.43 -0.86 3.55
CA LEU A 102 8.09 -0.56 4.93
C LEU A 102 8.86 -1.49 5.89
N ARG A 103 9.62 -0.89 6.80
CA ARG A 103 10.35 -1.59 7.86
C ARG A 103 9.56 -1.58 9.17
N GLY A 104 9.91 -2.49 10.08
CA GLY A 104 9.25 -2.61 11.38
C GLY A 104 7.86 -3.25 11.31
N PHE A 105 7.18 -3.26 12.45
CA PHE A 105 5.83 -3.78 12.60
C PHE A 105 4.79 -2.89 11.92
N TRP A 106 3.81 -3.54 11.31
CA TRP A 106 2.62 -2.92 10.73
C TRP A 106 1.43 -3.83 11.00
N SER A 107 0.28 -3.22 11.22
CA SER A 107 -0.99 -3.92 11.36
C SER A 107 -2.12 -3.10 10.74
N ASP A 108 -2.95 -3.74 9.93
CA ASP A 108 -4.27 -3.25 9.54
C ASP A 108 -5.27 -3.65 10.64
N MET A 109 -5.58 -2.72 11.53
CA MET A 109 -6.50 -2.93 12.67
C MET A 109 -7.97 -3.00 12.22
N GLY A 110 -8.25 -3.63 11.07
CA GLY A 110 -9.57 -3.82 10.48
C GLY A 110 -10.36 -4.99 11.04
N THR A 111 -9.73 -5.88 11.82
CA THR A 111 -10.40 -7.00 12.51
C THR A 111 -10.18 -6.91 14.02
N PRO A 112 -11.06 -7.50 14.86
CA PRO A 112 -10.83 -7.56 16.30
C PRO A 112 -9.49 -8.22 16.67
N GLN A 113 -9.08 -9.24 15.90
CA GLN A 113 -7.82 -9.94 16.11
C GLN A 113 -6.61 -9.06 15.78
N SER A 114 -6.59 -8.42 14.61
CA SER A 114 -5.48 -7.53 14.23
C SER A 114 -5.39 -6.29 15.13
N LEU A 115 -6.54 -5.76 15.59
CA LEU A 115 -6.57 -4.69 16.60
C LEU A 115 -5.96 -5.12 17.94
N LEU A 116 -6.30 -6.31 18.43
CA LEU A 116 -5.72 -6.87 19.67
C LEU A 116 -4.21 -7.08 19.53
N GLU A 117 -3.75 -7.59 18.39
CA GLU A 117 -2.32 -7.78 18.10
C GLU A 117 -1.56 -6.46 18.10
N ALA A 118 -2.09 -5.43 17.43
CA ALA A 118 -1.49 -4.09 17.45
C ALA A 118 -1.44 -3.50 18.86
N SER A 119 -2.51 -3.67 19.65
CA SER A 119 -2.59 -3.17 21.03
C SER A 119 -1.55 -3.85 21.92
N ASN A 120 -1.40 -5.17 21.81
CA ASN A 120 -0.39 -5.93 22.55
C ASN A 120 1.03 -5.53 22.15
N PHE A 121 1.29 -5.35 20.85
CA PHE A 121 2.59 -4.88 20.36
C PHE A 121 2.95 -3.52 20.95
N ILE A 122 2.01 -2.56 20.91
CA ILE A 122 2.19 -1.21 21.47
C ILE A 122 2.46 -1.30 22.97
N LYS A 123 1.68 -2.10 23.71
CA LYS A 123 1.86 -2.31 25.15
C LYS A 123 3.28 -2.79 25.47
N THR A 124 3.71 -3.89 24.85
CA THR A 124 5.04 -4.46 25.07
C THR A 124 6.15 -3.44 24.76
N LYS A 125 5.99 -2.65 23.69
CA LYS A 125 6.97 -1.63 23.32
C LYS A 125 7.04 -0.46 24.30
N VAL A 126 5.91 -0.07 24.89
CA VAL A 126 5.86 0.99 25.92
C VAL A 126 6.46 0.48 27.24
N GLU A 127 6.17 -0.75 27.64
CA GLU A 127 6.71 -1.36 28.87
C GLU A 127 8.22 -1.67 28.79
N SER A 128 8.75 -1.84 27.57
CA SER A 128 10.18 -2.10 27.33
C SER A 128 11.05 -0.83 27.22
N LYS A 129 10.47 0.36 27.43
CA LYS A 129 11.17 1.65 27.48
C LYS A 129 11.41 2.08 28.92
#